data_AF-A0A7W4NS08-F1
#
_entry.id   AF-A0A7W4NS08-F1
#
_cell.length_a   1.000
_cell.length_b   1.000
_cell.length_c   1.000
_cell.angle_alpha   90.00
_cell.angle_beta   90.00
_cell.angle_gamma   90.00
#
_symmetry.space_group_name_H-M   'P 1'
#
loop_
_entity.id
_entity.type
_entity.pdbx_description
1 polymer ?
#
loop_
_entity_poly.entity_id
_entity_poly.type
_entity_poly.pdbx_seq_one_letter_code
_entity_poly.pdbx_strand_id
1 'polypeptide(L)'
;MRAYWRYTAEPLTFFIVDARALIFLLIPIITWDKWLTIISGVLVLVFSGLAFFNITPVVFGRILRVWVVGPVRTHIPSYRRRHYVR
;
A
#
# COMPACT_ATOMS: atom_id res chain seq x y z
N MET A 1 23.69 -21.69 -5.82
CA MET A 1 22.24 -22.02 -5.88
C MET A 1 21.46 -20.76 -5.57
N ARG A 2 20.63 -20.26 -6.51
CA ARG A 2 19.79 -19.07 -6.27
C ARG A 2 18.68 -19.44 -5.29
N ALA A 3 18.52 -18.66 -4.23
CA ALA A 3 17.47 -18.82 -3.24
C ALA A 3 16.10 -18.49 -3.84
N TYR A 4 15.42 -19.50 -4.41
CA TYR A 4 14.11 -19.37 -5.06
C TYR A 4 13.05 -18.73 -4.16
N TRP A 5 13.16 -18.95 -2.84
CA TRP A 5 12.24 -18.39 -1.83
C TRP A 5 12.27 -16.86 -1.72
N ARG A 6 13.33 -16.20 -2.21
CA ARG A 6 13.41 -14.73 -2.16
C ARG A 6 12.56 -14.06 -3.24
N TYR A 7 12.30 -14.78 -4.33
CA TYR A 7 11.49 -14.30 -5.47
C TYR A 7 9.99 -14.50 -5.25
N THR A 8 9.56 -15.31 -4.28
CA THR A 8 8.13 -15.52 -3.98
C THR A 8 7.46 -14.29 -3.37
N ALA A 9 8.25 -13.33 -2.87
CA ALA A 9 7.76 -12.07 -2.32
C ALA A 9 7.64 -10.97 -3.39
N GLU A 10 8.03 -11.24 -4.64
CA GLU A 10 7.88 -10.28 -5.71
C GLU A 10 6.40 -10.07 -6.05
N PRO A 11 6.01 -8.81 -6.30
CA PRO A 11 4.61 -8.51 -6.56
C PRO A 11 4.15 -9.13 -7.87
N LEU A 12 3.00 -9.80 -7.82
CA LEU A 12 2.40 -10.42 -8.99
C LEU A 12 1.72 -9.34 -9.84
N THR A 13 2.41 -8.93 -10.91
CA THR A 13 1.89 -7.99 -11.91
C THR A 13 1.48 -8.76 -13.16
N PHE A 14 0.24 -8.58 -13.59
CA PHE A 14 -0.27 -9.16 -14.83
C PHE A 14 -0.50 -8.04 -15.84
N PHE A 15 0.33 -7.99 -16.88
CA PHE A 15 0.45 -6.86 -17.81
C PHE A 15 0.69 -5.53 -17.09
N ILE A 16 -0.37 -4.76 -16.86
CA ILE A 16 -0.33 -3.43 -16.22
C ILE A 16 -0.95 -3.48 -14.83
N VAL A 17 -1.70 -4.54 -14.50
CA VAL A 17 -2.49 -4.64 -13.27
C VAL A 17 -1.65 -5.24 -12.16
N ASP A 18 -1.47 -4.48 -11.07
CA ASP A 18 -0.84 -4.96 -9.83
C ASP A 18 -1.89 -5.71 -8.99
N ALA A 19 -1.59 -6.95 -8.60
CA ALA A 19 -2.50 -7.76 -7.77
C ALA A 19 -2.90 -7.08 -6.45
N ARG A 20 -2.07 -6.17 -5.91
CA ARG A 20 -2.37 -5.41 -4.69
C ARG A 20 -3.44 -4.36 -4.90
N ALA A 21 -3.58 -3.82 -6.12
CA ALA A 21 -4.63 -2.86 -6.46
C ALA A 21 -6.02 -3.53 -6.51
N LEU A 22 -6.09 -4.85 -6.68
CA LEU A 22 -7.35 -5.60 -6.70
C LEU A 22 -8.09 -5.58 -5.36
N ILE A 23 -7.46 -5.14 -4.27
CA ILE A 23 -8.13 -4.95 -2.97
C ILE A 23 -9.36 -4.05 -3.09
N PHE A 24 -9.34 -3.07 -4.00
CA PHE A 24 -10.47 -2.17 -4.21
C PHE A 24 -11.67 -2.87 -4.85
N LEU A 25 -11.46 -3.94 -5.63
CA LEU A 25 -12.58 -4.74 -6.19
C LEU A 25 -13.36 -5.50 -5.12
N LEU A 26 -12.89 -5.56 -3.88
CA LEU A 26 -13.67 -6.11 -2.77
C LEU A 26 -14.83 -5.19 -2.36
N ILE A 27 -14.77 -3.89 -2.67
CA ILE A 27 -15.81 -2.91 -2.33
C ILE A 27 -17.18 -3.28 -2.94
N PRO A 28 -17.31 -3.54 -4.25
CA PRO A 28 -18.60 -3.92 -4.84
C PRO A 28 -19.12 -5.30 -4.38
N ILE A 29 -18.26 -6.18 -3.85
CA ILE A 29 -18.69 -7.46 -3.28
C ILE A 29 -19.47 -7.23 -1.98
N ILE A 30 -19.05 -6.24 -1.19
CA ILE A 30 -19.69 -5.88 0.09
C ILE A 30 -20.98 -5.08 -0.16
N THR A 31 -20.95 -4.18 -1.15
CA THR A 31 -22.07 -3.29 -1.44
C THR A 31 -22.38 -3.31 -2.93
N TRP A 32 -23.59 -3.75 -3.28
CA TRP A 32 -24.11 -3.78 -4.66
C TRP A 32 -24.53 -2.41 -5.20
N ASP A 33 -23.76 -1.37 -4.87
CA ASP A 33 -23.98 -0.03 -5.41
C ASP A 33 -23.19 0.13 -6.72
N LYS A 34 -23.90 0.57 -7.77
CA LYS A 34 -23.32 0.84 -9.09
C LYS A 34 -22.21 1.88 -9.02
N TRP A 35 -22.38 2.91 -8.18
CA TRP A 35 -21.39 3.99 -8.08
C TRP A 35 -20.10 3.50 -7.44
N LEU A 36 -20.20 2.78 -6.33
CA LEU A 36 -19.04 2.18 -5.65
C LEU A 36 -18.32 1.18 -6.55
N THR A 37 -19.06 0.44 -7.39
CA THR A 37 -18.48 -0.45 -8.40
C THR A 37 -17.60 0.32 -9.40
N ILE A 38 -18.12 1.42 -9.96
CA ILE A 38 -17.36 2.26 -10.89
C ILE A 38 -16.12 2.86 -10.20
N ILE A 39 -16.30 3.43 -9.01
CA ILE A 39 -15.21 4.04 -8.24
C ILE A 39 -14.11 3.01 -7.94
N SER A 40 -14.49 1.79 -7.54
CA SER A 40 -13.53 0.72 -7.28
C SER A 40 -12.72 0.35 -8.52
N GLY A 41 -13.34 0.26 -9.70
CA GLY A 41 -12.65 0.00 -10.96
C GLY A 41 -11.66 1.11 -11.32
N VAL A 42 -12.05 2.37 -11.12
CA VAL A 42 -11.15 3.52 -11.33
C VAL A 42 -9.96 3.46 -10.38
N LEU A 43 -10.16 3.15 -9.10
CA LEU A 43 -9.07 3.00 -8.14
C LEU A 43 -8.09 1.90 -8.54
N VAL A 44 -8.58 0.75 -9.01
CA VAL A 44 -7.71 -0.34 -9.52
C VAL A 44 -6.84 0.17 -10.66
N LEU A 45 -7.41 0.88 -11.64
CA LEU A 45 -6.66 1.42 -12.78
C LEU A 45 -5.62 2.45 -12.35
N VAL A 46 -6.01 3.39 -11.47
CA VAL A 46 -5.10 4.43 -10.96
C VAL A 46 -3.93 3.80 -10.20
N PHE A 47 -4.20 2.87 -9.28
CA PHE A 47 -3.13 2.22 -8.50
C PHE A 47 -2.30 1.25 -9.32
N SER A 48 -2.87 0.64 -10.36
CA SER A 48 -2.12 -0.15 -11.33
C SER A 48 -1.14 0.74 -12.13
N GLY A 49 -1.57 1.93 -12.55
CA GLY A 49 -0.68 2.92 -13.16
C GLY A 49 0.40 3.44 -12.20
N LEU A 50 0.03 3.75 -10.96
CA LEU A 50 0.97 4.20 -9.92
C LEU A 50 1.98 3.13 -9.50
N ALA A 51 1.66 1.84 -9.69
CA ALA A 51 2.59 0.75 -9.45
C ALA A 51 3.85 0.86 -10.32
N PHE A 52 3.77 1.49 -11.50
CA PHE A 52 4.95 1.83 -12.31
C PHE A 52 5.98 2.68 -11.54
N PHE A 53 5.50 3.56 -10.67
CA PHE A 53 6.35 4.39 -9.79
C PHE A 53 6.66 3.71 -8.45
N ASN A 54 6.38 2.40 -8.30
CA ASN A 54 6.47 1.67 -7.03
C ASN A 54 5.55 2.23 -5.91
N ILE A 55 4.54 3.02 -6.26
CA ILE A 55 3.56 3.54 -5.31
C ILE A 55 2.41 2.54 -5.19
N THR A 56 2.56 1.62 -4.24
CA THR A 56 1.53 0.61 -3.94
C THR A 56 0.42 1.19 -3.07
N PRO A 57 -0.78 0.58 -3.04
CA PRO A 57 -1.86 1.00 -2.13
C PRO A 57 -1.42 1.05 -0.66
N VAL A 58 -0.54 0.14 -0.25
CA VAL A 58 0.03 0.10 1.10
C VAL A 58 0.94 1.30 1.37
N VAL A 59 1.81 1.64 0.42
CA VAL A 59 2.70 2.80 0.52
C VAL A 59 1.88 4.10 0.51
N PHE A 60 0.87 4.19 -0.36
CA PHE A 60 -0.06 5.31 -0.37
C PHE A 60 -0.77 5.47 0.98
N GLY A 61 -1.26 4.38 1.58
CA GLY A 61 -1.84 4.41 2.92
C GLY A 61 -0.88 4.92 4.00
N ARG A 62 0.42 4.60 3.91
CA ARG A 62 1.44 5.15 4.81
C ARG A 62 1.65 6.65 4.60
N ILE A 63 1.71 7.11 3.34
CA ILE A 63 1.84 8.53 3.00
C ILE A 63 0.62 9.29 3.50
N LEU A 64 -0.58 8.81 3.17
CA LEU A 64 -1.85 9.39 3.58
C LEU A 64 -1.96 9.45 5.11
N ARG A 65 -1.55 8.38 5.81
CA ARG A 65 -1.49 8.40 7.28
C ARG A 65 -0.57 9.51 7.79
N VAL A 66 0.65 9.63 7.27
CA VAL A 66 1.59 10.67 7.71
C VAL A 66 1.06 12.06 7.38
N TRP A 67 0.36 12.22 6.27
CA TRP A 67 -0.23 13.49 5.87
C TRP A 67 -1.40 13.90 6.77
N VAL A 68 -2.27 12.96 7.16
CA VAL A 68 -3.45 13.22 7.99
C VAL A 68 -3.12 13.32 9.49
N VAL A 69 -2.33 12.38 10.01
CA VAL A 69 -2.05 12.25 11.46
C VAL A 69 -0.73 12.92 11.84
N GLY A 70 0.15 13.16 10.87
CA GLY A 70 1.51 13.62 11.11
C GLY A 70 2.52 12.48 11.30
N PRO A 71 3.81 12.82 11.44
CA PRO A 71 4.86 11.86 11.70
C PRO A 71 4.65 11.20 13.08
N VAL A 72 4.37 9.90 13.08
CA VAL A 72 4.39 9.12 14.33
C VAL A 72 5.83 8.89 14.71
N ARG A 73 6.35 9.75 15.60
CA ARG A 73 7.61 9.48 16.30
C ARG A 73 7.44 8.19 17.07
N THR A 74 8.20 7.16 16.71
CA THR A 74 8.34 5.97 17.56
C THR A 74 8.79 6.45 18.94
N HIS A 75 8.07 6.05 19.98
CA HIS A 75 8.44 6.40 21.35
C HIS A 75 9.86 5.89 21.59
N ILE A 76 10.81 6.80 21.84
CA ILE A 76 12.17 6.41 22.21
C ILE A 76 12.06 5.71 23.57
N PRO A 77 12.34 4.40 23.64
CA PRO A 77 12.19 3.69 24.90
C PRO A 77 13.12 4.31 25.95
N SER A 78 12.66 4.33 27.20
CA SER A 78 13.30 5.09 28.29
C SER A 78 14.80 4.81 28.44
N TYR A 79 15.22 3.57 28.20
CA TYR A 79 16.63 3.16 28.25
C TYR A 79 17.51 3.74 27.14
N ARG A 80 16.95 4.14 25.98
CA ARG A 80 17.70 4.67 24.82
C ARG A 80 17.71 6.21 24.79
N ARG A 81 16.94 6.90 25.63
CA ARG A 81 16.85 8.37 25.64
C ARG A 81 18.19 9.07 25.87
N ARG A 82 19.11 8.44 26.60
CA ARG A 82 20.45 9.01 26.91
C ARG A 82 21.35 9.19 25.68
N HIS A 83 21.09 8.47 24.58
CA HIS A 83 21.92 8.50 23.37
C HIS A 83 21.41 9.44 22.27
N TYR A 84 20.19 9.99 22.41
CA TYR A 84 19.55 10.83 21.39
C TYR A 84 19.64 12.34 21.67
N VAL A 85 20.20 12.76 22.82
CA VAL A 85 20.33 14.17 23.25
C VAL A 85 21.79 14.64 23.21
N ARG A 86 22.57 14.18 22.23
CA ARG A 86 23.88 14.76 21.92
C ARG A 86 23.83 15.49 20.61
#